data_AF-A0AAI8ZKN3-F1
#
_entry.id   AF-A0AAI8ZKN3-F1
#
_cell.length_a   1.000
_cell.length_b   1.000
_cell.length_c   1.000
_cell.angle_alpha   90.00
_cell.angle_beta   90.00
_cell.angle_gamma   90.00
#
_symmetry.space_group_name_H-M   'P 1'
#
loop_
_entity.id
_entity.type
_entity.pdbx_description
1 polymer ?
#
loop_
_entity_poly.entity_id
_entity_poly.type
_entity_poly.pdbx_seq_one_letter_code
_entity_poly.pdbx_strand_id
1 'polypeptide(L)'
;MGTMRKLAASTLLACMLVGGSLVAAAPAQAATPCGFFPITTGSLGGGEDGRYEKATYNNCKSKPVKITVRYYYANRTMCVSPGETTLYANPDLGALVGASWTKKYC
;
A
#
# COMPACT_ATOMS: atom_id res chain seq x y z
N MET A 1 -1.95 63.15 38.96
CA MET A 1 -1.57 62.48 40.23
C MET A 1 -2.78 61.72 40.76
N GLY A 2 -2.58 60.46 41.13
CA GLY A 2 -3.52 59.61 41.87
C GLY A 2 -4.61 58.92 41.02
N THR A 3 -4.99 57.66 41.21
CA THR A 3 -4.49 56.58 42.08
C THR A 3 -5.13 55.28 41.59
N MET A 4 -4.43 54.15 41.68
CA MET A 4 -4.88 52.82 41.27
C MET A 4 -5.94 52.20 42.22
N ARG A 5 -6.48 51.04 41.77
CA ARG A 5 -7.01 49.86 42.51
C ARG A 5 -8.51 49.94 42.87
N LYS A 6 -9.35 48.89 42.74
CA LYS A 6 -9.17 47.42 42.76
C LYS A 6 -10.49 46.76 42.27
N LEU A 7 -10.35 45.55 41.68
CA LEU A 7 -11.18 44.31 41.80
C LEU A 7 -12.65 44.39 42.28
N ALA A 8 -13.59 43.51 41.94
CA ALA A 8 -13.79 42.39 41.01
C ALA A 8 -15.17 41.81 41.41
N ALA A 9 -16.03 41.48 40.46
CA ALA A 9 -17.23 40.63 40.60
C ALA A 9 -18.07 40.81 39.32
N SER A 10 -18.71 39.84 38.68
CA SER A 10 -18.83 38.40 38.88
C SER A 10 -19.46 37.84 37.60
N THR A 11 -19.08 36.61 37.25
CA THR A 11 -19.91 35.58 36.57
C THR A 11 -20.54 35.89 35.21
N LEU A 12 -20.18 35.10 34.18
CA LEU A 12 -21.04 34.00 33.71
C LEU A 12 -20.32 33.16 32.63
N LEU A 13 -20.45 31.84 32.80
CA LEU A 13 -20.08 30.78 31.87
C LEU A 13 -20.57 31.04 30.43
N ALA A 14 -19.75 30.69 29.43
CA ALA A 14 -20.24 30.00 28.24
C ALA A 14 -19.12 29.23 27.54
N CYS A 15 -19.39 27.95 27.30
CA CYS A 15 -18.57 26.96 26.66
C CYS A 15 -18.08 27.38 25.26
N MET A 16 -16.88 26.96 24.88
CA MET A 16 -16.69 25.97 23.80
C MET A 16 -15.20 25.63 23.69
N LEU A 17 -14.87 24.43 24.12
CA LEU A 17 -13.64 23.75 23.75
C LEU A 17 -13.65 23.60 22.22
N VAL A 18 -12.93 24.46 21.51
CA VAL A 18 -12.50 24.13 20.14
C VAL A 18 -11.34 23.16 20.29
N GLY A 19 -11.70 21.92 20.65
CA GLY A 19 -10.84 20.76 20.49
C GLY A 19 -10.66 20.55 18.99
N GLY A 20 -9.72 21.29 18.42
CA GLY A 20 -9.23 21.07 17.07
C GLY A 20 -8.63 19.68 17.04
N SER A 21 -9.46 18.70 16.69
CA SER A 21 -9.00 17.35 16.39
C SER A 21 -8.07 17.49 15.19
N LEU A 22 -6.77 17.43 15.44
CA LEU A 22 -5.79 17.15 14.41
C LEU A 22 -6.14 15.75 13.90
N VAL A 23 -7.01 15.68 12.90
CA VAL A 23 -7.18 14.46 12.11
C VAL A 23 -5.83 14.28 11.46
N ALA A 24 -4.98 13.46 12.08
CA ALA A 24 -3.78 12.97 11.47
C ALA A 24 -4.25 12.26 10.19
N ALA A 25 -4.09 12.95 9.05
CA ALA A 25 -4.28 12.34 7.76
C ALA A 25 -3.30 11.16 7.71
N ALA A 26 -3.83 9.95 7.88
CA ALA A 26 -3.05 8.74 7.64
C ALA A 26 -2.48 8.91 6.22
N PRO A 27 -1.17 8.66 6.03
CA PRO A 27 -0.58 8.80 4.71
C PRO A 27 -1.38 7.92 3.77
N ALA A 28 -1.98 8.52 2.74
CA ALA A 28 -2.60 7.76 1.68
C ALA A 28 -1.49 6.92 1.05
N GLN A 29 -1.39 5.64 1.41
CA GLN A 29 -0.57 4.69 0.67
C GLN A 29 -1.05 4.77 -0.78
N ALA A 30 -0.20 5.27 -1.66
CA ALA A 30 -0.48 5.27 -3.09
C ALA A 30 -0.83 3.82 -3.48
N ALA A 31 -2.04 3.62 -3.98
CA ALA A 31 -2.49 2.29 -4.38
C ALA A 31 -1.49 1.73 -5.40
N THR A 32 -0.98 0.52 -5.16
CA THR A 32 -0.06 -0.15 -6.09
C THR A 32 -0.69 -0.17 -7.48
N PRO A 33 0.04 0.20 -8.55
CA PRO A 33 -0.53 0.19 -9.89
C PRO A 33 -1.05 -1.20 -10.25
N CYS A 34 -2.09 -1.25 -11.09
CA CYS A 34 -2.64 -2.52 -11.55
C CYS A 34 -1.59 -3.34 -12.29
N GLY A 35 -1.50 -4.63 -11.97
CA GLY A 35 -0.52 -5.55 -12.56
C GLY A 35 0.67 -5.82 -11.66
N PHE A 36 1.79 -6.21 -12.27
CA PHE A 36 3.00 -6.64 -11.59
C PHE A 36 3.86 -5.46 -11.14
N PHE A 37 4.24 -5.47 -9.86
CA PHE A 37 5.10 -4.47 -9.23
C PHE A 37 6.24 -5.19 -8.49
N PRO A 38 7.48 -5.15 -8.99
CA PRO A 38 8.61 -5.82 -8.34
C PRO A 38 8.96 -5.13 -7.03
N ILE A 39 9.37 -5.92 -6.04
CA ILE A 39 9.87 -5.40 -4.76
C ILE A 39 11.37 -5.67 -4.71
N THR A 40 12.16 -4.61 -4.83
CA THR A 40 13.61 -4.65 -4.62
C THR A 40 13.89 -4.29 -3.17
N THR A 41 14.28 -5.27 -2.36
CA THR A 41 14.88 -5.00 -1.05
C THR A 41 16.35 -5.36 -1.12
N GLY A 42 17.23 -4.45 -0.68
CA GLY A 42 18.69 -4.60 -0.77
C GLY A 42 19.30 -5.80 -0.03
N SER A 43 18.48 -6.65 0.59
CA SER A 43 18.88 -7.88 1.28
C SER A 43 18.20 -9.15 0.76
N LEU A 44 17.25 -9.04 -0.19
CA LEU A 44 16.49 -10.16 -0.76
C LEU A 44 16.74 -10.29 -2.27
N GLY A 45 18.01 -10.22 -2.70
CA GLY A 45 18.45 -10.65 -4.04
C GLY A 45 17.68 -10.11 -5.25
N GLY A 46 16.97 -8.98 -5.12
CA GLY A 46 16.16 -8.37 -6.17
C GLY A 46 16.89 -7.17 -6.73
N GLY A 47 17.74 -7.39 -7.72
CA GLY A 47 18.55 -6.35 -8.33
C GLY A 47 17.83 -5.60 -9.45
N GLU A 48 18.50 -4.57 -9.97
CA GLU A 48 18.15 -3.93 -11.25
C GLU A 48 18.36 -4.88 -12.46
N ASP A 49 18.69 -6.15 -12.22
CA ASP A 49 18.91 -7.20 -13.22
C ASP A 49 17.63 -7.83 -13.76
N GLY A 50 16.46 -7.35 -13.30
CA GLY A 50 15.15 -7.82 -13.75
C GLY A 50 14.72 -9.16 -13.12
N ARG A 51 15.39 -9.60 -12.05
CA ARG A 51 15.08 -10.82 -11.30
C ARG A 51 14.74 -10.45 -9.86
N TYR A 52 13.59 -10.91 -9.40
CA TYR A 52 13.04 -10.49 -8.11
C TYR A 52 12.70 -11.68 -7.22
N GLU A 53 13.08 -11.62 -5.95
CA GLU A 53 12.65 -12.62 -4.95
C GLU A 53 11.20 -12.41 -4.51
N LYS A 54 10.72 -11.16 -4.61
CA LYS A 54 9.37 -10.77 -4.19
C LYS A 54 8.78 -9.73 -5.14
N ALA A 55 7.48 -9.82 -5.37
CA ALA A 55 6.71 -8.82 -6.09
C ALA A 55 5.27 -8.76 -5.57
N THR A 56 4.55 -7.70 -5.91
CA THR A 56 3.10 -7.60 -5.73
C THR A 56 2.43 -7.64 -7.08
N TYR A 57 1.34 -8.40 -7.21
CA TYR A 57 0.42 -8.29 -8.34
C TYR A 57 -0.90 -7.70 -7.86
N ASN A 58 -1.28 -6.51 -8.34
CA ASN A 58 -2.56 -5.91 -8.01
C ASN A 58 -3.60 -6.20 -9.10
N ASN A 59 -4.61 -7.01 -8.77
CA ASN A 59 -5.76 -7.25 -9.62
C ASN A 59 -6.83 -6.17 -9.43
N CYS A 60 -6.85 -5.19 -10.32
CA CYS A 60 -7.86 -4.13 -10.34
C CYS A 60 -9.20 -4.52 -10.99
N LYS A 61 -9.44 -5.81 -11.29
CA LYS A 61 -10.74 -6.28 -11.77
C LYS A 61 -11.64 -6.65 -10.61
N SER A 62 -12.95 -6.59 -10.82
CA SER A 62 -13.95 -6.90 -9.78
C SER A 62 -14.12 -8.40 -9.49
N LYS A 63 -13.45 -9.28 -10.24
CA LYS A 63 -13.52 -10.74 -10.10
C LYS A 63 -12.13 -11.36 -10.11
N PRO A 64 -11.98 -12.58 -9.57
CA PRO A 64 -10.74 -13.33 -9.69
C PRO A 64 -10.31 -13.50 -11.15
N VAL A 65 -9.03 -13.27 -11.44
CA VAL A 65 -8.49 -13.37 -12.80
C VAL A 65 -7.37 -14.40 -12.87
N LYS A 66 -7.22 -14.98 -14.05
CA LYS A 66 -6.14 -15.90 -14.35
C LYS A 66 -4.91 -15.12 -14.82
N ILE A 67 -3.81 -15.24 -14.11
CA ILE A 67 -2.53 -14.60 -14.45
C ILE A 67 -1.49 -15.65 -14.80
N THR A 68 -0.53 -15.28 -15.65
CA THR A 68 0.71 -16.03 -15.85
C THR A 68 1.81 -15.32 -15.10
N VAL A 69 2.33 -15.98 -14.07
CA VAL A 69 3.55 -15.60 -13.36
C VAL A 69 4.72 -16.14 -14.16
N ARG A 70 5.66 -15.26 -14.49
CA ARG A 70 6.88 -15.59 -15.22
C ARG A 70 8.02 -15.69 -14.20
N TYR A 71 8.62 -16.86 -14.16
CA TYR A 71 9.85 -17.11 -13.43
C TYR A 71 11.00 -17.21 -14.43
N TYR A 72 12.23 -17.16 -13.92
CA TYR A 72 13.42 -17.19 -14.76
C TYR A 72 13.53 -18.47 -15.60
N TYR A 73 13.13 -19.63 -15.07
CA TYR A 73 13.21 -20.91 -15.78
C TYR A 73 11.88 -21.42 -16.34
N ALA A 74 10.73 -20.87 -15.90
CA ALA A 74 9.42 -21.39 -16.29
C ALA A 74 8.29 -20.37 -16.10
N ASN A 75 7.12 -20.67 -16.65
CA ASN A 75 5.89 -19.91 -16.43
C ASN A 75 4.89 -20.75 -15.64
N ARG A 76 4.16 -20.12 -14.70
CA ARG A 76 3.06 -20.75 -13.97
C ARG A 76 1.81 -19.91 -14.08
N THR A 77 0.68 -20.56 -14.36
CA THR A 77 -0.62 -19.90 -14.36
C THR A 77 -1.33 -20.13 -13.03
N MET A 78 -1.94 -19.07 -12.49
CA MET A 78 -2.73 -19.14 -11.26
C MET A 78 -3.89 -18.14 -11.25
N CYS A 79 -4.82 -18.35 -10.33
CA CYS A 79 -5.93 -17.43 -10.08
C CYS A 79 -5.57 -16.47 -8.95
N VAL A 80 -5.88 -15.19 -9.14
CA VAL A 80 -5.70 -14.14 -8.12
C VAL A 80 -7.00 -13.39 -7.91
N SER A 81 -7.38 -13.20 -6.66
CA SER A 81 -8.57 -12.43 -6.26
C SER A 81 -8.39 -10.93 -6.57
N PRO A 82 -9.47 -10.14 -6.57
CA PRO A 82 -9.35 -8.67 -6.62
C PRO A 82 -8.45 -8.13 -5.50
N GLY A 83 -7.65 -7.11 -5.81
CA GLY A 83 -6.68 -6.51 -4.89
C GLY A 83 -5.26 -7.06 -5.02
N GLU A 84 -4.43 -6.79 -4.01
CA GLU A 84 -3.02 -7.15 -4.00
C GLU A 84 -2.79 -8.61 -3.66
N THR A 85 -1.95 -9.27 -4.44
CA THR A 85 -1.44 -10.61 -4.18
C THR A 85 0.09 -10.57 -4.17
N THR A 86 0.70 -11.01 -3.08
CA THR A 86 2.16 -11.15 -3.03
C THR A 86 2.60 -12.38 -3.80
N LEU A 87 3.61 -12.20 -4.66
CA LEU A 87 4.30 -13.25 -5.39
C LEU A 87 5.71 -13.40 -4.83
N TYR A 88 6.19 -14.63 -4.78
CA TYR A 88 7.54 -14.97 -4.35
C TYR A 88 8.25 -15.76 -5.44
N ALA A 89 9.57 -15.64 -5.46
CA ALA A 89 10.42 -16.57 -6.19
C ALA A 89 10.13 -18.01 -5.75
N ASN A 90 10.43 -18.95 -6.64
CA ASN A 90 10.19 -20.36 -6.41
C ASN A 90 11.54 -21.09 -6.53
N PRO A 91 11.88 -21.98 -5.58
CA PRO A 91 13.18 -22.68 -5.60
C PRO A 91 13.36 -23.56 -6.85
N ASP A 92 12.27 -24.08 -7.42
CA ASP A 92 12.30 -24.95 -8.59
C ASP A 92 12.21 -24.18 -9.92
N LEU A 93 11.57 -22.99 -9.92
CA LEU A 93 11.32 -22.20 -11.14
C LEU A 93 12.22 -20.95 -11.25
N GLY A 94 12.91 -20.58 -10.18
CA GLY A 94 13.80 -19.43 -10.08
C GLY A 94 13.12 -18.14 -9.61
N ALA A 95 13.83 -17.02 -9.82
CA ALA A 95 13.37 -15.66 -9.49
C ALA A 95 12.16 -15.24 -10.33
N LEU A 96 11.36 -14.30 -9.82
CA LEU A 96 10.28 -13.66 -10.57
C LEU A 96 10.87 -12.73 -11.63
N VAL A 97 10.32 -12.77 -12.84
CA VAL A 97 10.67 -11.83 -13.93
C VAL A 97 9.46 -11.06 -14.45
N GLY A 98 8.25 -11.37 -13.97
CA GLY A 98 7.05 -10.62 -14.25
C GLY A 98 5.77 -11.41 -13.98
N ALA A 99 4.62 -10.75 -14.11
CA ALA A 99 3.33 -11.41 -14.16
C ALA A 99 2.35 -10.62 -15.02
N SER A 100 1.46 -11.31 -15.73
CA SER A 100 0.47 -10.65 -16.58
C SER A 100 -0.86 -11.38 -16.61
N TRP A 101 -1.94 -10.61 -16.76
CA TRP A 101 -3.28 -11.14 -16.95
C TRP A 101 -3.40 -11.88 -18.28
N THR A 102 -3.98 -13.08 -18.24
CA THR A 102 -4.20 -13.93 -19.43
C THR A 102 -5.45 -13.56 -20.23
N LYS A 103 -6.11 -12.44 -19.89
CA LYS A 103 -7.43 -12.04 -20.44
C LYS A 103 -8.56 -13.05 -20.13
N LYS A 104 -8.37 -13.92 -19.14
CA LYS A 104 -9.35 -14.89 -18.67
C LYS A 104 -9.68 -14.67 -17.20
N TYR A 105 -10.93 -14.90 -16.84
CA TYR A 105 -11.36 -14.98 -15.44
C TYR A 105 -11.07 -16.37 -14.88
N CYS A 106 -11.07 -16.43 -13.55
CA CYS A 106 -11.34 -17.64 -12.81
C CYS A 106 -12.80 -17.56 -12.34
#